data_AF-A0A351BE38-F1
#
_entry.id   AF-A0A351BE38-F1
#
_cell.length_a   1.000
_cell.length_b   1.000
_cell.length_c   1.000
_cell.angle_alpha   90.00
_cell.angle_beta   90.00
_cell.angle_gamma   90.00
#
_symmetry.space_group_name_H-M   'P 1'
#
loop_
_entity.id
_entity.type
_entity.pdbx_description
1 polymer ?
#
loop_
_entity_poly.entity_id
_entity_poly.type
_entity_poly.pdbx_seq_one_letter_code
_entity_poly.pdbx_strand_id
1 'polypeptide(L)'
;LARAEAVRRNATVRFQLVSTIDDTCALDTAGPHWVVSMDNPASQCAAVPSDTTAPRIIQVRNRAEGSQQTLVAAGQSAFVFNGLGRLTPVPAANVAIDVSSTTGGTCVAGGGSVRCLRVLVSVGGQIRMCDPALPAGDAQAC
;
A
#
# COMPACT_ATOMS: atom_id res chain seq x y z
N LEU A 1 -2.11 -9.17 -0.61
CA LEU A 1 -1.98 -9.84 -1.91
C LEU A 1 -0.53 -9.86 -2.42
N ALA A 2 0.10 -8.72 -2.73
CA ALA A 2 1.44 -8.66 -3.35
C ALA A 2 2.50 -9.57 -2.71
N ARG A 3 2.64 -9.53 -1.37
CA ARG A 3 3.56 -10.44 -0.65
C ARG A 3 3.27 -11.92 -0.88
N ALA A 4 1.99 -12.31 -0.85
CA ALA A 4 1.61 -13.71 -1.05
C ALA A 4 1.90 -14.15 -2.49
N GLU A 5 1.62 -13.29 -3.48
CA GLU A 5 1.95 -13.54 -4.88
C GLU A 5 3.45 -13.64 -5.14
N ALA A 6 4.27 -12.80 -4.48
CA ALA A 6 5.72 -12.89 -4.56
C ALA A 6 6.24 -14.26 -4.13
N VAL A 7 5.75 -14.76 -2.98
CA VAL A 7 6.10 -16.08 -2.44
C VAL A 7 5.59 -17.19 -3.36
N ARG A 8 4.32 -17.15 -3.76
CA ARG A 8 3.68 -18.18 -4.60
C ARG A 8 4.38 -18.33 -5.94
N ARG A 9 4.83 -17.23 -6.54
CA ARG A 9 5.49 -17.20 -7.86
C ARG A 9 7.01 -17.35 -7.76
N ASN A 10 7.57 -17.31 -6.55
CA ASN A 10 9.01 -17.18 -6.31
C ASN A 10 9.64 -16.06 -7.16
N ALA A 11 8.96 -14.91 -7.23
CA ALA A 11 9.30 -13.79 -8.09
C ALA A 11 9.10 -12.46 -7.36
N THR A 12 9.56 -11.36 -7.97
CA THR A 12 9.26 -10.03 -7.42
C THR A 12 7.83 -9.60 -7.77
N VAL A 13 7.10 -9.12 -6.77
CA VAL A 13 5.74 -8.58 -6.94
C VAL A 13 5.63 -7.29 -6.14
N ARG A 14 4.99 -6.29 -6.74
CA ARG A 14 4.90 -4.92 -6.26
C ARG A 14 3.48 -4.64 -5.80
N PHE A 15 3.33 -3.93 -4.68
CA PHE A 15 2.14 -3.16 -4.35
C PHE A 15 2.49 -1.68 -4.51
N GLN A 16 1.73 -0.95 -5.30
CA GLN A 16 2.06 0.42 -5.69
C GLN A 16 0.83 1.31 -5.58
N LEU A 17 1.00 2.45 -4.92
CA LEU A 17 0.04 3.56 -4.98
C LEU A 17 0.29 4.35 -6.26
N VAL A 18 -0.79 4.80 -6.88
CA VAL A 18 -0.76 5.52 -8.16
C VAL A 18 -1.69 6.72 -8.15
N SER A 19 -1.45 7.70 -9.00
CA SER A 19 -2.27 8.92 -9.08
C SER A 19 -3.65 8.68 -9.70
N THR A 20 -3.73 7.80 -10.70
CA THR A 20 -4.94 7.42 -11.45
C THR A 20 -4.88 5.94 -11.81
N ILE A 21 -5.93 5.40 -12.43
CA ILE A 21 -5.97 4.00 -12.93
C ILE A 21 -5.99 3.91 -14.46
N ASP A 22 -5.79 5.03 -15.16
CA ASP A 22 -5.65 5.06 -16.61
C ASP A 22 -4.17 5.01 -17.04
N ASP A 23 -3.90 5.02 -18.33
CA ASP A 23 -2.53 5.01 -18.88
C ASP A 23 -1.79 6.35 -18.73
N THR A 24 -2.33 7.29 -17.95
CA THR A 24 -1.63 8.51 -17.51
C THR A 24 -1.10 8.40 -16.08
N CYS A 25 -1.32 7.25 -15.42
CA CYS A 25 -0.96 7.06 -14.02
C CYS A 25 0.54 7.23 -13.77
N ALA A 26 0.87 7.82 -12.62
CA ALA A 26 2.22 7.86 -12.07
C ALA A 26 2.23 7.19 -10.69
N LEU A 27 3.42 6.77 -10.23
CA LEU A 27 3.57 6.33 -8.85
C LEU A 27 3.33 7.50 -7.89
N ASP A 28 2.58 7.25 -6.83
CA ASP A 28 2.20 8.26 -5.85
C ASP A 28 2.41 7.71 -4.43
N THR A 29 2.59 8.60 -3.46
CA THR A 29 2.53 8.27 -2.02
C THR A 29 1.13 8.48 -1.45
N ALA A 30 0.25 9.16 -2.18
CA ALA A 30 -1.15 9.30 -1.85
C ALA A 30 -1.98 8.19 -2.53
N GLY A 31 -2.95 7.65 -1.79
CA GLY A 31 -3.90 6.70 -2.32
C GLY A 31 -5.30 7.31 -2.53
N PRO A 32 -6.34 6.47 -2.71
CA PRO A 32 -6.34 5.01 -2.58
C PRO A 32 -6.35 4.25 -3.92
N HIS A 33 -5.94 4.86 -5.04
CA HIS A 33 -5.68 4.08 -6.25
C HIS A 33 -4.42 3.23 -6.07
N TRP A 34 -4.51 1.94 -6.39
CA TRP A 34 -3.36 1.06 -6.28
C TRP A 34 -3.35 -0.05 -7.32
N VAL A 35 -2.15 -0.53 -7.60
CA VAL A 35 -1.87 -1.63 -8.52
C VAL A 35 -0.97 -2.67 -7.83
N VAL A 36 -1.30 -3.94 -8.02
CA VAL A 36 -0.43 -5.08 -7.74
C VAL A 36 0.02 -5.67 -9.07
N SER A 37 1.32 -5.69 -9.31
CA SER A 37 1.90 -6.11 -10.60
C SER A 37 3.35 -6.60 -10.44
N MET A 38 3.90 -7.25 -11.46
CA MET A 38 5.30 -7.70 -11.42
C MET A 38 6.27 -6.59 -11.86
N ASP A 39 5.85 -5.68 -12.73
CA ASP A 39 6.65 -4.55 -13.23
C ASP A 39 6.11 -3.20 -12.76
N ASN A 40 6.80 -2.11 -13.08
CA ASN A 40 6.29 -0.78 -12.81
C ASN A 40 5.08 -0.46 -13.73
N PRO A 41 3.88 -0.15 -13.19
CA PRO A 41 2.69 0.09 -14.01
C PRO A 41 2.54 1.55 -14.42
N ALA A 42 3.51 2.44 -14.12
CA ALA A 42 3.46 3.84 -14.53
C ALA A 42 3.18 3.95 -16.04
N SER A 43 2.22 4.81 -16.40
CA SER A 43 1.69 5.00 -17.74
C SER A 43 1.03 3.77 -18.39
N GLN A 44 0.71 2.74 -17.60
CA GLN A 44 0.14 1.46 -18.06
C GLN A 44 -0.88 0.88 -17.07
N CYS A 45 -1.51 1.70 -16.22
CA CYS A 45 -2.42 1.22 -15.19
C CYS A 45 -3.76 0.70 -15.74
N ALA A 46 -4.14 1.05 -16.97
CA ALA A 46 -5.33 0.50 -17.64
C ALA A 46 -5.05 -0.84 -18.35
N ALA A 47 -3.80 -1.32 -18.33
CA ALA A 47 -3.45 -2.59 -18.94
C ALA A 47 -4.29 -3.73 -18.36
N VAL A 48 -4.77 -4.61 -19.24
CA VAL A 48 -5.53 -5.79 -18.81
C VAL A 48 -4.63 -6.69 -17.96
N PRO A 49 -5.12 -7.25 -16.83
CA PRO A 49 -4.39 -8.22 -16.04
C PRO A 49 -3.79 -9.34 -16.89
N SER A 50 -2.51 -9.63 -16.67
CA SER A 50 -1.75 -10.59 -17.47
C SER A 50 -0.56 -11.12 -16.67
N ASP A 51 -0.22 -12.39 -16.87
CA ASP A 51 1.00 -12.99 -16.32
C ASP A 51 2.21 -12.82 -17.25
N THR A 52 1.99 -12.48 -18.53
CA THR A 52 3.02 -12.50 -19.58
C THR A 52 3.28 -11.13 -20.22
N THR A 53 2.27 -10.26 -20.26
CA THR A 53 2.35 -8.93 -20.88
C THR A 53 2.65 -7.87 -19.82
N ALA A 54 3.71 -7.07 -20.03
CA ALA A 54 4.04 -5.96 -19.13
C ALA A 54 2.84 -4.98 -19.01
N PRO A 55 2.57 -4.42 -17.80
CA PRO A 55 3.39 -4.52 -16.58
C PRO A 55 3.08 -5.75 -15.71
N ARG A 56 2.41 -6.76 -16.29
CA ARG A 56 2.00 -8.01 -15.66
C ARG A 56 1.15 -7.76 -14.42
N ILE A 57 0.04 -7.07 -14.65
CA ILE A 57 -0.92 -6.69 -13.63
C ILE A 57 -1.61 -7.94 -13.08
N ILE A 58 -1.62 -8.04 -11.76
CA ILE A 58 -2.37 -9.06 -11.01
C ILE A 58 -3.69 -8.48 -10.54
N GLN A 59 -3.68 -7.24 -10.03
CA GLN A 59 -4.89 -6.57 -9.54
C GLN A 59 -4.73 -5.05 -9.62
N VAL A 60 -5.82 -4.36 -9.98
CA VAL A 60 -5.97 -2.90 -9.87
C VAL A 60 -7.14 -2.61 -8.95
N ARG A 61 -7.08 -1.50 -8.21
CA ARG A 61 -8.25 -0.93 -7.54
C ARG A 61 -8.32 0.57 -7.75
N ASN A 62 -9.52 1.01 -8.11
CA ASN A 62 -9.88 2.41 -8.18
C ASN A 62 -10.34 2.91 -6.80
N ARG A 63 -10.05 4.18 -6.48
CA ARG A 63 -10.64 4.90 -5.34
C ARG A 63 -12.16 4.78 -5.28
N ALA A 64 -12.84 4.84 -6.42
CA ALA A 64 -14.30 4.80 -6.48
C ALA A 64 -14.92 3.49 -5.94
N GLU A 65 -14.13 2.42 -5.85
CA GLU A 65 -14.57 1.13 -5.29
C GLU A 65 -14.51 1.10 -3.75
N GLY A 66 -13.89 2.10 -3.12
CA GLY A 66 -13.76 2.23 -1.67
C GLY A 66 -14.53 3.42 -1.09
N SER A 67 -14.25 3.73 0.18
CA SER A 67 -14.80 4.92 0.82
C SER A 67 -14.19 6.19 0.21
N GLN A 68 -15.05 7.12 -0.21
CA GLN A 68 -14.61 8.45 -0.67
C GLN A 68 -14.05 9.30 0.48
N GLN A 69 -14.38 8.94 1.72
CA GLN A 69 -14.01 9.65 2.94
C GLN A 69 -12.67 9.21 3.52
N THR A 70 -11.95 8.27 2.88
CA THR A 70 -10.66 7.76 3.35
C THR A 70 -9.50 8.42 2.63
N LEU A 71 -8.52 8.91 3.40
CA LEU A 71 -7.23 9.37 2.91
C LEU A 71 -6.17 8.32 3.23
N VAL A 72 -5.30 8.04 2.27
CA VAL A 72 -4.17 7.12 2.42
C VAL A 72 -2.88 7.89 2.11
N ALA A 73 -1.91 7.83 3.01
CA ALA A 73 -0.59 8.43 2.84
C ALA A 73 0.49 7.42 3.21
N ALA A 74 1.35 7.05 2.26
CA ALA A 74 2.42 6.08 2.46
C ALA A 74 3.79 6.75 2.53
N GLY A 75 4.69 6.18 3.33
CA GLY A 75 6.09 6.60 3.38
C GLY A 75 6.88 6.29 2.10
N GLN A 76 6.32 5.52 1.17
CA GLN A 76 6.88 5.26 -0.16
C GLN A 76 5.76 4.87 -1.14
N SER A 77 5.99 5.05 -2.44
CA SER A 77 4.99 4.76 -3.48
C SER A 77 4.92 3.30 -3.90
N ALA A 78 5.96 2.50 -3.61
CA ALA A 78 6.05 1.11 -4.03
C ALA A 78 6.61 0.20 -2.92
N PHE A 79 5.92 -0.90 -2.64
CA PHE A 79 6.35 -1.96 -1.75
C PHE A 79 6.62 -3.21 -2.59
N VAL A 80 7.89 -3.53 -2.81
CA VAL A 80 8.31 -4.62 -3.69
C VAL A 80 8.74 -5.79 -2.84
N PHE A 81 8.04 -6.92 -2.95
CA PHE A 81 8.34 -8.15 -2.23
C PHE A 81 9.09 -9.11 -3.14
N ASN A 82 10.11 -9.80 -2.61
CA ASN A 82 10.80 -10.89 -3.31
C ASN A 82 10.16 -12.27 -3.03
N GLY A 83 10.69 -13.34 -3.64
CA GLY A 83 10.20 -14.71 -3.47
C GLY A 83 10.23 -15.25 -2.03
N LEU A 84 10.99 -14.61 -1.12
CA LEU A 84 11.00 -14.93 0.32
C LEU A 84 9.96 -14.12 1.12
N GLY A 85 9.19 -13.26 0.44
CA GLY A 85 8.21 -12.38 1.05
C GLY A 85 8.80 -11.20 1.82
N ARG A 86 10.06 -10.85 1.56
CA ARG A 86 10.78 -9.69 2.15
C ARG A 86 10.76 -8.50 1.20
N LEU A 87 10.85 -7.28 1.74
CA LEU A 87 10.98 -6.08 0.92
C LEU A 87 12.35 -6.03 0.20
N THR A 88 12.36 -5.58 -1.05
CA THR A 88 13.56 -5.38 -1.86
C THR A 88 13.47 -4.10 -2.72
N PRO A 89 14.43 -3.15 -2.64
CA PRO A 89 15.54 -3.12 -1.70
C PRO A 89 15.05 -3.10 -0.26
N VAL A 90 15.90 -3.55 0.67
CA VAL A 90 15.57 -3.54 2.10
C VAL A 90 15.53 -2.08 2.56
N PRO A 91 14.38 -1.57 3.06
CA PRO A 91 14.31 -0.20 3.54
C PRO A 91 15.10 -0.04 4.85
N ALA A 92 15.53 1.19 5.13
CA ALA A 92 16.30 1.50 6.35
C ALA A 92 15.51 1.27 7.65
N ALA A 93 14.18 1.35 7.58
CA ALA A 93 13.27 1.12 8.70
C ALA A 93 11.93 0.54 8.20
N ASN A 94 11.05 0.21 9.13
CA ASN A 94 9.67 -0.15 8.81
C ASN A 94 8.98 1.01 8.09
N VAL A 95 8.15 0.71 7.10
CA VAL A 95 7.44 1.71 6.31
C VAL A 95 5.97 1.70 6.64
N ALA A 96 5.40 2.88 6.89
CA ALA A 96 4.01 3.07 7.26
C ALA A 96 3.15 3.48 6.06
N ILE A 97 1.88 3.08 6.11
CA ILE A 97 0.78 3.61 5.30
C ILE A 97 -0.28 4.10 6.29
N ASP A 98 -0.43 5.40 6.40
CA ASP A 98 -1.39 6.05 7.27
C ASP A 98 -2.75 6.14 6.60
N VAL A 99 -3.79 5.79 7.35
CA VAL A 99 -5.19 5.80 6.93
C VAL A 99 -5.95 6.76 7.82
N SER A 100 -6.50 7.81 7.23
CA SER A 100 -7.22 8.89 7.91
C SER A 100 -8.48 9.31 7.14
N SER A 101 -9.12 10.40 7.54
CA SER A 101 -10.34 10.90 6.91
C SER A 101 -10.05 12.07 5.96
N THR A 102 -10.70 12.09 4.79
CA THR A 102 -10.66 13.24 3.86
C THR A 102 -11.60 14.37 4.26
N THR A 103 -12.61 14.09 5.11
CA THR A 103 -13.56 15.12 5.59
C THR A 103 -12.97 15.98 6.71
N GLY A 104 -11.70 15.77 7.05
CA GLY A 104 -11.03 16.42 8.16
C GLY A 104 -11.31 15.74 9.51
N GLY A 105 -10.79 16.37 10.57
CA GLY A 105 -10.85 15.89 11.95
C GLY A 105 -9.50 15.36 12.43
N THR A 106 -9.14 15.72 13.66
CA THR A 106 -7.91 15.26 14.29
C THR A 106 -8.03 13.79 14.67
N CYS A 107 -6.97 13.00 14.42
CA CYS A 107 -6.92 11.62 14.88
C CYS A 107 -7.04 11.56 16.40
N VAL A 108 -7.62 10.48 16.96
CA VAL A 108 -7.72 10.28 18.42
C VAL A 108 -6.34 10.33 19.08
N ALA A 109 -5.30 9.78 18.43
CA ALA A 109 -3.91 9.88 18.89
C ALA A 109 -3.40 11.32 19.04
N GLY A 110 -3.98 12.27 18.31
CA GLY A 110 -3.70 13.71 18.40
C GLY A 110 -4.74 14.49 19.21
N GLY A 111 -5.59 13.81 19.99
CA GLY A 111 -6.63 14.43 20.83
C GLY A 111 -7.94 14.74 20.12
N GLY A 112 -8.17 14.22 18.91
CA GLY A 112 -9.44 14.39 18.19
C GLY A 112 -10.40 13.22 18.34
N SER A 113 -11.35 13.12 17.42
CA SER A 113 -12.43 12.12 17.43
C SER A 113 -12.33 11.07 16.31
N VAL A 114 -11.42 11.23 15.35
CA VAL A 114 -11.29 10.32 14.22
C VAL A 114 -10.36 9.15 14.58
N ARG A 115 -10.85 7.91 14.46
CA ARG A 115 -10.01 6.72 14.66
C ARG A 115 -9.17 6.45 13.42
N CYS A 116 -8.01 7.08 13.33
CA CYS A 116 -7.04 6.84 12.27
C CYS A 116 -6.31 5.51 12.49
N LEU A 117 -5.99 4.80 11.41
CA LEU A 117 -5.28 3.52 11.43
C LEU A 117 -3.95 3.65 10.68
N ARG A 118 -3.06 2.70 10.90
CA ARG A 118 -1.76 2.62 10.20
C ARG A 118 -1.50 1.20 9.75
N VAL A 119 -1.12 1.00 8.50
CA VAL A 119 -0.52 -0.27 8.08
C VAL A 119 0.98 -0.14 8.20
N LEU A 120 1.61 -1.04 8.95
CA LEU A 120 3.06 -1.09 9.10
C LEU A 120 3.61 -2.28 8.31
N VAL A 121 4.59 -2.01 7.46
CA VAL A 121 5.35 -3.04 6.74
C VAL A 121 6.76 -3.07 7.29
N SER A 122 7.12 -4.17 7.93
CA SER A 122 8.47 -4.34 8.46
C SER A 122 9.51 -4.59 7.37
N VAL A 123 10.79 -4.38 7.69
CA VAL A 123 11.92 -4.75 6.83
C VAL A 123 11.90 -6.25 6.45
N GLY A 124 11.39 -7.10 7.34
CA GLY A 124 11.22 -8.54 7.10
C GLY A 124 10.00 -8.92 6.27
N GLY A 125 9.18 -7.93 5.86
CA GLY A 125 7.97 -8.13 5.07
C GLY A 125 6.73 -8.55 5.86
N GLN A 126 6.79 -8.58 7.21
CA GLN A 126 5.58 -8.68 8.03
C GLN A 126 4.72 -7.43 7.84
N ILE A 127 3.42 -7.60 7.63
CA ILE A 127 2.44 -6.53 7.44
C ILE A 127 1.46 -6.59 8.60
N ARG A 128 1.22 -5.47 9.28
CA ARG A 128 0.28 -5.36 10.40
C ARG A 128 -0.62 -4.13 10.24
N MET A 129 -1.87 -4.24 10.67
CA MET A 129 -2.73 -3.09 10.89
C MET A 129 -2.60 -2.67 12.35
N CYS A 130 -2.31 -1.39 12.54
CA CYS A 130 -1.96 -0.71 13.77
C CYS A 130 -2.97 0.36 14.08
N ASP A 131 -3.11 0.67 15.37
CA ASP A 131 -4.01 1.68 15.88
C ASP A 131 -3.24 2.67 16.77
N PRO A 132 -2.77 3.79 16.19
CA PRO A 132 -1.95 4.77 16.92
C PRO A 132 -2.63 5.44 18.12
N ALA A 133 -3.94 5.24 18.31
CA ALA A 133 -4.65 5.78 19.46
C ALA A 133 -4.53 4.90 20.71
N LEU A 134 -3.96 3.70 20.59
CA LEU A 134 -3.72 2.79 21.71
C LEU A 134 -2.36 3.10 22.38
N PRO A 135 -2.24 2.82 23.69
CA PRO A 135 -1.02 3.11 24.44
C PRO A 135 0.15 2.22 24.01
N ALA A 136 1.38 2.70 24.23
CA ALA A 136 2.59 1.91 23.99
C ALA A 136 2.57 0.61 24.82
N GLY A 137 2.99 -0.49 24.19
CA GLY A 137 2.93 -1.83 24.78
C GLY A 137 1.65 -2.60 24.45
N ASP A 138 0.61 -1.93 23.96
CA ASP A 138 -0.53 -2.61 23.34
C ASP A 138 -0.10 -3.23 22.01
N ALA A 139 -0.37 -4.52 21.82
CA ALA A 139 -0.01 -5.22 20.60
C ALA A 139 -0.65 -4.59 19.35
N GLN A 140 -1.83 -3.96 19.49
CA GLN A 140 -2.56 -3.31 18.41
C GLN A 140 -2.05 -1.88 18.14
N ALA A 141 -1.29 -1.23 19.03
CA ALA A 141 -0.76 0.13 18.83
C ALA A 141 0.34 0.20 17.75
N CYS A 142 1.20 -0.83 17.72
CA CYS A 142 2.45 -0.99 16.96
C CYS A 142 3.69 -0.24 17.48
#